data_AF-A0A354YED7-F1
#
_entry.id   AF-A0A354YED7-F1
#
_cell.length_a   1.000
_cell.length_b   1.000
_cell.length_c   1.000
_cell.angle_alpha   90.00
_cell.angle_beta   90.00
_cell.angle_gamma   90.00
#
_symmetry.space_group_name_H-M   'P 1'
#
loop_
_entity.id
_entity.type
_entity.pdbx_description
1 polymer ?
#
loop_
_entity_poly.entity_id
_entity_poly.type
_entity_poly.pdbx_seq_one_letter_code
_entity_poly.pdbx_strand_id
1 'polypeptide(L)'
;MLTRDVRPVAGESGVLQIRASFRNDARWAQDWPWLQLSLADADGQVIGSRVFAPAEYLGHAVADTDLLAPQQSTQIAFRVREPAASTAAFTFEFR
;
A
#
# COMPACT_ATOMS: atom_id res chain seq x y z
N MET A 1 0.12 -9.44 11.30
CA MET A 1 -1.05 -9.85 10.49
C MET A 1 -1.34 -8.72 9.51
N LEU A 2 -1.23 -8.95 8.20
CA LEU A 2 -1.56 -7.92 7.19
C LEU A 2 -3.08 -7.97 6.98
N THR A 3 -3.82 -6.97 7.45
CA THR A 3 -5.25 -6.84 7.10
C THR A 3 -5.33 -6.21 5.72
N ARG A 4 -6.03 -6.87 4.79
CA ARG A 4 -6.06 -6.54 3.36
C ARG A 4 -7.51 -6.42 2.92
N ASP A 5 -7.96 -5.21 2.56
CA ASP A 5 -9.33 -4.94 2.11
C ASP A 5 -9.30 -4.08 0.84
N VAL A 6 -10.03 -4.52 -0.19
CA VAL A 6 -10.19 -3.78 -1.46
C VAL A 6 -11.65 -3.59 -1.73
N ARG A 7 -12.02 -2.35 -2.04
CA ARG A 7 -13.39 -1.99 -2.37
C ARG A 7 -13.41 -0.97 -3.50
N PRO A 8 -14.37 -1.07 -4.44
CA PRO A 8 -14.62 0.03 -5.35
C PRO A 8 -15.03 1.27 -4.56
N VAL A 9 -14.62 2.45 -5.02
CA VAL A 9 -15.03 3.70 -4.38
C VAL A 9 -16.38 4.15 -4.93
N ALA A 10 -17.37 4.29 -4.05
CA ALA A 10 -18.69 4.77 -4.43
C ALA A 10 -18.60 6.17 -5.05
N GLY A 11 -19.18 6.35 -6.24
CA GLY A 11 -19.16 7.61 -6.98
C GLY A 11 -17.94 7.82 -7.90
N GLU A 12 -16.94 6.94 -7.86
CA GLU A 12 -15.74 7.02 -8.71
C GLU A 12 -15.53 5.73 -9.50
N SER A 13 -15.98 5.73 -10.77
CA SER A 13 -15.87 4.57 -11.64
C SER A 13 -14.41 4.27 -11.98
N GLY A 14 -14.02 2.99 -11.88
CA GLY A 14 -12.65 2.54 -12.12
C GLY A 14 -11.65 3.03 -11.08
N VAL A 15 -12.06 3.26 -9.83
CA VAL A 15 -11.17 3.57 -8.71
C VAL A 15 -11.35 2.53 -7.61
N LEU A 16 -10.24 1.92 -7.21
CA LEU A 16 -10.16 0.99 -6.10
C LEU A 16 -9.55 1.68 -4.89
N GLN A 17 -10.16 1.49 -3.74
CA GLN A 17 -9.55 1.80 -2.45
C GLN A 17 -8.97 0.52 -1.86
N ILE A 18 -7.68 0.57 -1.55
CA ILE A 18 -6.91 -0.55 -1.02
C ILE A 18 -6.40 -0.16 0.35
N ARG A 19 -6.74 -0.94 1.37
CA ARG A 19 -6.25 -0.75 2.74
C ARG A 19 -5.29 -1.87 3.12
N ALA A 20 -4.16 -1.48 3.68
CA ALA A 20 -3.15 -2.38 4.20
C ALA A 20 -2.65 -1.90 5.57
N SER A 21 -2.03 -2.80 6.32
CA SER A 21 -1.29 -2.43 7.53
C SER A 21 -0.01 -3.22 7.61
N PHE A 22 1.06 -2.61 8.07
CA PHE A 22 2.33 -3.30 8.32
C PHE A 22 2.91 -2.88 9.65
N ARG A 23 3.86 -3.67 10.16
CA ARG A 23 4.51 -3.44 11.45
C ARG A 23 6.02 -3.55 11.30
N ASN A 24 6.76 -2.68 11.97
CA ASN A 24 8.19 -2.90 12.19
C ASN A 24 8.36 -4.00 13.25
N ASP A 25 8.69 -5.21 12.80
CA ASP A 25 8.94 -6.36 13.71
C ASP A 25 10.35 -6.35 14.32
N ALA A 26 11.23 -5.43 13.91
CA ALA A 26 12.54 -5.27 14.50
C ALA A 26 12.45 -4.66 15.92
N ARG A 27 13.54 -4.83 16.67
CA ARG A 27 13.72 -4.21 17.99
C ARG A 27 14.30 -2.79 17.92
N TRP A 28 14.58 -2.27 16.73
CA TRP A 28 15.13 -0.94 16.48
C TRP A 28 14.25 -0.15 15.51
N ALA A 29 14.33 1.18 15.57
CA ALA A 29 13.60 2.06 14.66
C ALA A 29 14.15 1.90 13.22
N GLN A 30 13.26 1.91 12.24
CA GLN A 30 13.61 1.76 10.83
C GLN A 30 13.10 2.94 10.03
N ASP A 31 13.75 3.22 8.89
CA ASP A 31 13.20 4.16 7.92
C ASP A 31 11.85 3.67 7.41
N TRP A 32 11.02 4.63 7.01
CA TRP A 32 9.77 4.32 6.33
C TRP A 32 10.06 3.69 4.97
N PRO A 33 9.55 2.48 4.67
CA PRO A 33 9.89 1.78 3.45
C PRO A 33 9.23 2.42 2.24
N TRP A 34 9.84 2.25 1.07
CA TRP A 34 9.10 2.42 -0.19
C TRP A 34 8.14 1.25 -0.36
N LEU A 35 6.94 1.53 -0.84
CA LEU A 35 5.90 0.51 -0.98
C LEU A 35 5.57 0.30 -2.45
N GLN A 36 5.79 -0.91 -2.96
CA GLN A 36 5.27 -1.29 -4.25
C GLN A 36 3.89 -1.95 -4.07
N LEU A 37 2.89 -1.37 -4.73
CA LEU A 37 1.59 -1.98 -4.92
C LEU A 37 1.53 -2.55 -6.33
N SER A 38 1.17 -3.82 -6.46
CA SER A 38 0.87 -4.44 -7.74
C SER A 38 -0.57 -4.94 -7.75
N LEU A 39 -1.26 -4.76 -8.88
CA LEU A 39 -2.59 -5.28 -9.15
C LEU A 39 -2.46 -6.44 -10.13
N ALA A 40 -3.23 -7.49 -9.89
CA ALA A 40 -3.25 -8.67 -10.74
C ALA A 40 -4.68 -9.09 -11.11
N ASP A 41 -4.82 -9.71 -12.27
CA ASP A 41 -6.07 -10.32 -12.71
C ASP A 41 -6.33 -11.69 -12.03
N ALA A 42 -7.41 -12.35 -12.41
CA ALA A 42 -7.81 -13.66 -11.86
C ALA A 42 -6.81 -14.79 -12.18
N ASP A 43 -6.01 -14.64 -13.23
CA ASP A 43 -4.97 -15.59 -13.63
C ASP A 43 -3.63 -15.30 -12.92
N GLY A 44 -3.57 -14.24 -12.11
CA GLY A 44 -2.39 -13.82 -11.36
C GLY A 44 -1.41 -12.97 -12.16
N GLN A 45 -1.77 -12.54 -13.37
CA GLN A 45 -0.91 -11.67 -14.18
C GLN A 45 -0.95 -10.24 -13.63
N VAL A 46 0.22 -9.61 -13.44
CA VAL A 46 0.29 -8.22 -13.00
C VAL A 46 -0.16 -7.30 -14.13
N ILE A 47 -1.29 -6.63 -13.91
CA ILE A 47 -1.91 -5.71 -14.87
C ILE A 47 -1.62 -4.23 -14.57
N GLY A 48 -0.97 -3.95 -13.43
CA GLY A 48 -0.52 -2.62 -13.08
C GLY A 48 0.32 -2.62 -11.81
N SER A 49 1.28 -1.71 -11.71
CA SER A 49 2.04 -1.51 -10.47
C SER A 49 2.43 -0.05 -10.29
N ARG A 50 2.58 0.36 -9.04
CA ARG A 50 3.09 1.67 -8.66
C ARG A 50 3.90 1.56 -7.38
N VAL A 51 5.01 2.29 -7.35
CA VAL A 51 5.85 2.48 -6.16
C VAL A 51 5.45 3.81 -5.51
N PHE A 52 5.27 3.78 -4.19
CA PHE A 52 4.90 4.92 -3.37
C PHE A 52 6.05 5.26 -2.42
N ALA A 53 6.42 6.53 -2.40
CA ALA A 53 7.32 7.09 -1.40
C ALA A 53 6.61 7.17 -0.04
N PRO A 54 7.36 7.15 1.09
CA PRO A 54 6.82 7.40 2.42
C PRO A 54 5.85 8.57 2.51
N ALA A 55 6.23 9.71 1.92
CA ALA A 55 5.39 10.90 1.96
C ALA A 55 4.04 10.73 1.25
N GLU A 56 3.95 9.87 0.23
CA GLU A 56 2.69 9.63 -0.51
C GLU A 56 1.69 8.84 0.32
N TYR A 57 2.13 7.86 1.12
CA TYR A 57 1.21 7.01 1.90
C TYR A 57 1.01 7.49 3.35
N LEU A 58 1.92 8.31 3.88
CA LEU A 58 1.75 8.97 5.17
C LEU A 58 0.96 10.28 5.06
N GLY A 59 0.92 10.89 3.87
CA GLY A 59 0.20 12.14 3.62
C GLY A 59 0.91 13.39 4.17
N HIS A 60 2.16 13.26 4.59
CA HIS A 60 3.02 14.35 5.02
C HIS A 60 4.48 14.08 4.64
N ALA A 61 5.30 15.12 4.58
CA ALA A 61 6.74 14.95 4.40
C ALA A 61 7.33 14.19 5.58
N VAL A 62 8.28 13.28 5.29
CA VAL A 62 9.02 12.51 6.29
C VAL A 62 10.37 13.17 6.49
N ALA A 63 10.65 13.60 7.71
CA ALA A 63 11.98 14.09 8.09
C ALA A 63 12.89 12.92 8.46
N ASP A 64 14.21 13.09 8.39
CA ASP A 64 15.17 12.02 8.73
C ASP A 64 15.03 11.48 10.17
N THR A 65 14.44 12.26 11.07
CA THR A 65 14.18 11.86 12.45
C THR A 65 12.84 11.14 12.64
N ASP A 66 11.98 11.13 11.61
CA ASP A 66 10.69 10.46 11.61
C ASP A 66 10.88 9.01 11.17
N LEU A 67 11.10 8.14 12.16
CA LEU A 67 11.35 6.72 11.96
C LEU A 67 10.15 5.90 12.41
N LEU A 68 9.94 4.77 11.74
CA LEU A 68 8.99 3.75 12.17
C LEU A 68 9.56 3.03 13.41
N ALA A 69 8.96 3.29 14.57
CA ALA A 69 9.43 2.77 15.84
C ALA A 69 9.33 1.24 15.95
N PRO A 70 10.12 0.59 16.82
CA PRO A 70 10.00 -0.85 17.07
C PRO A 70 8.56 -1.24 17.42
N GLN A 71 8.06 -2.32 16.82
CA GLN A 71 6.70 -2.84 17.02
C GLN A 71 5.57 -1.88 16.61
N GLN A 72 5.88 -0.71 16.05
CA GLN A 72 4.87 0.22 15.55
C GLN A 72 4.17 -0.38 14.33
N SER A 73 2.84 -0.37 14.38
CA SER A 73 1.98 -0.76 13.26
C SER A 73 1.38 0.48 12.61
N THR A 74 1.42 0.53 11.29
CA THR A 74 0.86 1.62 10.49
C THR A 74 -0.20 1.08 9.56
N GLN A 75 -1.36 1.74 9.50
CA GLN A 75 -2.38 1.48 8.51
C GLN A 75 -2.28 2.52 7.40
N ILE A 76 -2.36 2.05 6.15
CA ILE A 76 -2.27 2.85 4.95
C ILE A 76 -3.46 2.57 4.04
N ALA A 77 -3.83 3.57 3.26
CA ALA A 77 -4.88 3.46 2.27
C ALA A 77 -4.41 4.09 0.95
N PHE A 78 -4.54 3.34 -0.14
CA PHE A 78 -4.29 3.82 -1.48
C PHE A 78 -5.59 3.94 -2.24
N ARG A 79 -5.65 4.96 -3.09
CA ARG A 79 -6.68 5.08 -4.11
C ARG A 79 -5.98 4.93 -5.45
N VAL A 80 -6.31 3.87 -6.18
CA VAL A 80 -5.68 3.56 -7.46
C VAL A 80 -6.73 3.49 -8.54
N ARG A 81 -6.41 4.03 -9.72
CA ARG A 81 -7.24 3.83 -10.89
C ARG A 81 -7.09 2.37 -11.33
N GLU A 82 -8.21 1.69 -11.44
CA GLU A 82 -8.29 0.32 -11.94
C GLU A 82 -7.89 0.30 -13.41
N PRO A 83 -6.79 -0.39 -13.80
CA PRO A 83 -6.36 -0.43 -15.19
C PRO A 83 -7.34 -1.19 -16.09
N ALA A 84 -8.00 -2.22 -15.53
CA ALA A 84 -8.99 -3.05 -16.19
C ALA A 84 -9.96 -3.62 -15.16
N ALA A 85 -11.24 -3.76 -15.53
CA ALA A 85 -12.34 -4.25 -14.67
C ALA A 85 -12.18 -5.70 -14.15
N SER A 86 -11.04 -6.35 -14.44
CA SER A 86 -10.72 -7.73 -14.07
C SER A 86 -9.71 -7.80 -12.92
N THR A 87 -9.49 -6.72 -12.17
CA THR A 87 -8.58 -6.75 -11.02
C THR A 87 -9.12 -7.70 -9.95
N ALA A 88 -8.45 -8.82 -9.74
CA ALA A 88 -8.88 -9.85 -8.80
C ALA A 88 -8.00 -9.90 -7.54
N ALA A 89 -6.75 -9.46 -7.65
CA ALA A 89 -5.77 -9.55 -6.59
C ALA A 89 -4.85 -8.33 -6.51
N PHE A 90 -4.19 -8.20 -5.37
CA PHE A 90 -3.20 -7.16 -5.12
C PHE A 90 -2.11 -7.64 -4.18
N THR A 91 -0.92 -7.10 -4.33
CA THR A 91 0.24 -7.41 -3.48
C THR A 91 0.95 -6.14 -3.03
N PHE A 92 1.59 -6.23 -1.88
CA PHE A 92 2.46 -5.19 -1.34
C PHE A 92 3.85 -5.78 -1.09
N GLU A 93 4.86 -5.05 -1.54
CA GLU A 93 6.27 -5.36 -1.31
C GLU A 93 6.99 -4.15 -0.73
N PHE A 94 7.87 -4.40 0.25
CA PHE A 94 8.80 -3.40 0.76
C PHE A 94 10.00 -3.31 -0.20
N ARG A 95 10.39 -2.10 -0.56
CA ARG A 95 11.56 -1.81 -1.41
C ARG A 95 12.65 -1.12 -0.62
#